data_AF-A0A3L7TI10-F1
#
_entry.id   AF-A0A3L7TI10-F1
#
_cell.length_a   1.000
_cell.length_b   1.000
_cell.length_c   1.000
_cell.angle_alpha   90.00
_cell.angle_beta   90.00
_cell.angle_gamma   90.00
#
_symmetry.space_group_name_H-M   'P 1'
#
loop_
_entity.id
_entity.type
_entity.pdbx_description
1 polymer ?
#
loop_
_entity_poly.entity_id
_entity_poly.type
_entity_poly.pdbx_seq_one_letter_code
_entity_poly.pdbx_strand_id
1 'polypeptide(L)' 'MPITCNIDTRGKNARFVLGAFVESIGLLLGVLWFLSRTPEWTIYLAAAIWIMGIFILFEALVGWCAVRALGVKTPF' A
#
# COMPACT_ATOMS: atom_id res chain seq x y z
N MET A 1 23.02 -4.45 3.78
CA MET A 1 22.75 -4.01 5.17
C MET A 1 21.32 -4.41 5.50
N PRO A 2 21.05 -5.12 6.61
CA PRO A 2 19.69 -5.54 6.94
C PRO A 2 18.80 -4.32 7.16
N ILE A 3 17.57 -4.38 6.65
CA ILE A 3 16.55 -3.36 6.91
C ILE A 3 16.27 -3.40 8.42
N THR A 4 16.50 -2.30 9.12
CA THR A 4 16.23 -2.22 10.56
C THR A 4 14.73 -2.05 10.78
N CYS A 5 14.16 -2.81 11.71
CA CYS A 5 12.78 -2.62 12.11
C CYS A 5 12.61 -1.21 12.70
N ASN A 6 11.69 -0.41 12.15
CA ASN A 6 11.43 0.98 12.56
C ASN A 6 9.93 1.23 12.85
N ILE A 7 9.15 0.15 12.92
CA ILE A 7 7.70 0.18 13.13
C ILE A 7 7.35 -0.60 14.38
N ASP A 8 6.52 -0.01 15.23
CA ASP A 8 5.90 -0.67 16.37
C ASP A 8 4.81 -1.65 15.92
N THR A 9 4.52 -2.71 16.69
CA THR A 9 3.51 -3.72 16.34
C THR A 9 2.14 -3.11 15.97
N ARG A 10 1.76 -1.99 16.62
CA ARG A 10 0.54 -1.25 16.28
C ARG A 10 0.62 -0.58 14.91
N GLY A 11 1.73 0.10 14.61
CA GLY A 11 1.99 0.73 13.32
C GLY A 11 2.07 -0.27 12.18
N LYS A 12 2.54 -1.49 12.47
CA LYS A 12 2.59 -2.62 11.52
C LYS A 12 1.19 -3.10 11.18
N ASN A 13 0.33 -3.30 12.17
CA ASN A 13 -1.06 -3.71 11.95
C ASN A 13 -1.86 -2.63 11.21
N ALA A 14 -1.70 -1.35 11.59
CA ALA A 14 -2.37 -0.24 10.92
C ALA A 14 -1.99 -0.17 9.43
N ARG A 15 -0.70 -0.30 9.11
CA ARG A 15 -0.22 -0.35 7.73
C ARG A 15 -0.70 -1.59 6.99
N PHE A 16 -0.74 -2.76 7.64
CA PHE A 16 -1.28 -3.96 7.01
C PHE A 16 -2.75 -3.80 6.60
N VAL A 17 -3.58 -3.25 7.50
CA VAL A 17 -5.00 -3.00 7.22
C VAL A 17 -5.16 -1.94 6.11
N LEU A 18 -4.41 -0.85 6.19
CA LEU A 18 -4.44 0.20 5.17
C LEU A 18 -3.97 -0.33 3.81
N GLY A 19 -2.87 -1.07 3.78
CA GLY A 19 -2.33 -1.70 2.58
C GLY A 19 -3.31 -2.67 1.95
N ALA A 20 -3.93 -3.55 2.75
CA ALA A 20 -4.96 -4.47 2.27
C ALA A 20 -6.19 -3.74 1.71
N PHE A 21 -6.59 -2.64 2.35
CA PHE A 21 -7.70 -1.81 1.87
C PHE A 21 -7.38 -1.13 0.53
N VAL A 22 -6.22 -0.45 0.43
CA VAL A 22 -5.76 0.21 -0.80
C VAL A 22 -5.59 -0.81 -1.93
N GLU A 23 -4.99 -1.96 -1.63
CA GLU A 23 -4.83 -3.08 -2.55
C GLU A 23 -6.17 -3.57 -3.08
N SER A 24 -7.15 -3.75 -2.20
CA SER A 24 -8.50 -4.18 -2.59
C SER A 24 -9.20 -3.18 -3.52
N ILE A 25 -8.98 -1.87 -3.32
CA ILE A 25 -9.50 -0.82 -4.20
C ILE A 25 -8.82 -0.89 -5.57
N GLY A 26 -7.50 -1.05 -5.62
CA GLY A 26 -6.75 -1.19 -6.87
C GLY A 26 -7.21 -2.40 -7.69
N LEU A 27 -7.37 -3.54 -7.03
CA LEU A 27 -7.90 -4.76 -7.65
C LEU A 27 -9.34 -4.59 -8.12
N LEU A 28 -10.22 -4.02 -7.29
CA LEU A 28 -11.61 -3.75 -7.68
C LEU A 28 -11.68 -2.85 -8.91
N LEU A 29 -10.89 -1.79 -8.95
CA LEU A 29 -10.85 -0.88 -10.10
C LEU A 29 -10.30 -1.59 -11.35
N GLY A 30 -9.30 -2.45 -11.20
CA GLY A 30 -8.79 -3.28 -12.29
C GLY A 30 -9.85 -4.26 -12.84
N VAL A 31 -10.64 -4.88 -11.96
CA VAL A 31 -11.77 -5.74 -12.36
C VAL A 31 -12.84 -4.94 -13.08
N LEU A 32 -13.20 -3.75 -12.59
CA LEU A 32 -14.19 -2.88 -13.24
C LEU A 32 -13.73 -2.42 -14.63
N TRP A 33 -12.44 -2.12 -14.78
CA TRP A 33 -11.84 -1.81 -16.08
C TRP A 33 -11.88 -3.01 -17.02
N PHE A 34 -11.53 -4.20 -16.54
CA PHE A 34 -11.59 -5.44 -17.33
C PHE A 34 -13.00 -5.74 -17.83
N LEU A 35 -14.03 -5.41 -17.03
CA LEU A 35 -15.45 -5.54 -17.40
C LEU A 35 -15.97 -4.36 -18.25
N SER A 36 -15.09 -3.47 -18.72
CA SER A 36 -15.42 -2.27 -19.49
C SER A 36 -16.44 -1.35 -18.80
N ARG A 37 -16.45 -1.33 -17.46
CA ARG A 37 -17.34 -0.46 -16.65
C ARG A 37 -16.72 0.89 -16.34
N THR A 38 -15.48 1.11 -16.74
CA THR A 38 -14.73 2.35 -16.52
C THR A 38 -14.03 2.80 -17.81
N PRO A 39 -13.69 4.09 -17.95
CA PRO A 39 -12.93 4.61 -19.09
C PRO A 39 -11.56 3.93 -19.27
N GLU A 40 -11.03 3.88 -20.49
CA GLU A 40 -9.76 3.21 -20.80
C GLU A 40 -8.58 3.70 -19.95
N TRP A 41 -8.52 5.00 -19.65
CA TRP A 41 -7.45 5.60 -18.85
C TRP A 41 -7.41 5.11 -17.39
N THR A 42 -8.49 4.50 -16.90
CA THR A 42 -8.57 4.05 -15.50
C THR A 42 -7.65 2.87 -15.18
N ILE A 43 -7.12 2.17 -16.20
CA ILE A 43 -6.12 1.11 -15.99
C ILE A 43 -4.83 1.65 -15.35
N TYR A 44 -4.40 2.86 -15.75
CA TYR A 44 -3.20 3.48 -15.17
C TYR A 44 -3.41 3.83 -13.71
N LEU A 45 -4.62 4.30 -13.36
CA LEU A 45 -4.98 4.59 -11.98
C LEU A 45 -5.08 3.30 -11.16
N ALA A 46 -5.72 2.25 -11.69
CA ALA A 46 -5.81 0.94 -11.05
C ALA A 46 -4.43 0.35 -10.76
N ALA A 47 -3.53 0.39 -11.75
CA ALA A 47 -2.15 -0.08 -11.60
C ALA A 47 -1.37 0.73 -10.54
N ALA A 48 -1.50 2.05 -10.52
CA ALA A 48 -0.84 2.90 -9.53
C ALA A 48 -1.31 2.61 -8.10
N ILE A 49 -2.64 2.48 -7.90
CA ILE A 49 -3.22 2.16 -6.60
C ILE A 49 -2.79 0.76 -6.15
N TRP A 50 -2.82 -0.21 -7.07
CA TRP A 50 -2.42 -1.59 -6.79
C TRP A 50 -0.94 -1.68 -6.37
N ILE A 51 -0.03 -1.08 -7.12
CA ILE A 51 1.39 -1.04 -6.75
C ILE A 51 1.61 -0.36 -5.39
N MET A 52 0.85 0.71 -5.10
CA MET A 52 0.89 1.38 -3.81
C MET A 52 0.39 0.50 -2.67
N GLY A 53 -0.69 -0.26 -2.88
CA GLY A 53 -1.22 -1.23 -1.92
C GLY A 53 -0.20 -2.30 -1.55
N ILE A 54 0.40 -2.94 -2.56
CA ILE A 54 1.51 -3.89 -2.39
C ILE A 54 2.67 -3.27 -1.59
N PHE A 55 3.06 -2.04 -1.91
CA PHE A 55 4.16 -1.37 -1.22
C PHE A 55 3.86 -1.15 0.27
N ILE A 56 2.65 -0.70 0.61
CA ILE A 56 2.23 -0.52 2.01
C ILE A 56 2.19 -1.87 2.75
N LEU A 57 1.73 -2.93 2.10
CA LEU A 57 1.75 -4.28 2.65
C LEU A 57 3.18 -4.78 2.89
N PHE A 58 4.09 -4.53 1.96
CA PHE A 58 5.51 -4.85 2.11
C PHE A 58 6.13 -4.13 3.31
N GLU A 59 5.88 -2.83 3.47
CA GLU A 59 6.33 -2.07 4.64
C GLU A 59 5.83 -2.67 5.95
N ALA A 60 4.57 -3.10 5.99
CA ALA A 60 3.99 -3.77 7.15
C ALA A 60 4.66 -5.14 7.41
N LEU A 61 4.87 -5.97 6.40
CA LEU A 61 5.46 -7.30 6.55
C LEU A 61 6.90 -7.24 7.06
N VAL A 62 7.73 -6.39 6.44
CA VAL A 62 9.13 -6.19 6.82
C VAL A 62 9.27 -5.48 8.17
N GLY A 63 8.25 -4.72 8.60
CA GLY A 63 8.32 -3.90 9.81
C GLY A 63 9.17 -2.65 9.60
N TRP A 64 9.20 -2.15 8.37
CA TRP A 64 10.00 -1.00 7.97
C TRP A 64 9.16 0.00 7.18
N CYS A 65 9.19 1.27 7.61
CA CYS A 65 8.48 2.36 6.93
C CYS A 65 9.50 3.33 6.35
N ALA A 66 9.45 3.54 5.03
CA ALA A 66 10.29 4.49 4.32
C ALA A 66 10.11 5.91 4.85
N VAL A 67 8.87 6.29 5.19
CA VAL A 67 8.55 7.64 5.70
C VAL A 67 9.23 7.92 7.05
N ARG A 68 9.26 6.94 7.96
CA ARG A 68 10.03 7.06 9.21
C ARG A 68 11.54 7.06 8.97
N ALA A 69 12.01 6.30 7.98
CA ALA A 69 13.43 6.30 7.59
C ALA A 69 13.89 7.65 7.00
N LEU A 70 12.98 8.39 6.36
CA LEU A 70 13.18 9.78 5.90
C LEU A 70 13.09 10.82 7.04
N GLY A 71 12.88 10.40 8.30
CA GLY A 71 12.87 11.28 9.47
C GLY A 71 11.49 11.85 9.84
N VAL A 72 10.42 11.42 9.17
CA VAL A 72 9.07 11.89 9.48
C VAL A 72 8.56 11.18 10.74
N LYS A 73 8.25 11.97 11.77
CA LYS A 73 7.65 11.48 13.01
C LYS A 73 6.18 11.14 12.74
N THR A 74 5.89 9.84 12.69
CA THR A 74 4.51 9.33 12.61
C THR A 74 4.10 8.86 14.00
N PRO A 75 2.90 9.25 14.49
CA PRO A 75 2.45 8.94 15.85
C PRO A 75 2.22 7.44 16.12
N PHE A 76 2.22 6.61 15.06
CA PHE A 76 1.99 5.17 15.12
C PHE A 76 2.88 4.39 14.14
#